data_AF-A0A5A5S7L4-F1
#
_entry.id   AF-A0A5A5S7L4-F1
#
_cell.length_a   1.000
_cell.length_b   1.000
_cell.length_c   1.000
_cell.angle_alpha   90.00
_cell.angle_beta   90.00
_cell.angle_gamma   90.00
#
_symmetry.space_group_name_H-M   'P 1'
#
loop_
_entity.id
_entity.type
_entity.pdbx_description
1 polymer ?
#
loop_
_entity_poly.entity_id
_entity_poly.type
_entity_poly.pdbx_seq_one_letter_code
_entity_poly.pdbx_strand_id
1 'polypeptide(L)'
;MGRFEKDTVGKKNGVFEERKPSLWSLLTLIFFDNIFKSTLEQNPNWFGLGVAYAPYTYKSQMRLYAPYYIRKQGKLQLLQLESFYDYTQPGKGDWYIHPLASGPVWLEPHFGAATNTLLAEFSTTFYRLNPKTKKNIPSGVLGHQVCIEG
;
A
#
# COMPACT_ATOMS: atom_id res chain seq x y z
N MET A 1 7.94 24.50 -16.01
CA MET A 1 7.98 24.63 -14.54
C MET A 1 6.55 24.56 -14.00
N GLY A 2 6.10 23.35 -13.64
CA GLY A 2 4.75 23.12 -13.13
C GLY A 2 4.64 23.57 -11.67
N ARG A 3 3.70 24.47 -11.40
CA ARG A 3 3.39 24.99 -10.07
C ARG A 3 2.68 23.88 -9.28
N PHE A 4 3.34 23.34 -8.25
CA PHE A 4 2.70 22.47 -7.26
C PHE A 4 1.65 23.29 -6.51
N GLU A 5 0.39 23.13 -6.87
CA GLU A 5 -0.73 23.66 -6.11
C GLU A 5 -0.85 22.80 -4.85
N LYS A 6 -0.59 23.43 -3.69
CA LYS A 6 -0.70 22.78 -2.41
C LYS A 6 -2.18 22.52 -2.15
N ASP A 7 -2.52 21.28 -1.83
CA ASP A 7 -3.80 20.92 -1.23
C ASP A 7 -3.89 21.55 0.16
N THR A 8 -4.17 22.85 0.21
CA THR A 8 -4.49 23.55 1.46
C THR A 8 -5.96 23.33 1.79
N VAL A 9 -6.19 22.82 3.00
CA VAL A 9 -7.51 22.68 3.63
C VAL A 9 -8.16 24.06 3.73
N GLY A 10 -9.20 24.30 2.95
CA GLY A 10 -10.05 25.48 3.08
C GLY A 10 -11.08 25.25 4.18
N LYS A 11 -11.00 26.01 5.28
CA LYS A 11 -12.01 26.03 6.34
C LYS A 11 -13.12 26.98 5.93
N LYS A 12 -14.34 26.48 5.67
CA LYS A 12 -15.55 27.32 5.56
C LYS A 12 -16.59 26.79 6.55
N ASN A 13 -17.00 27.64 7.48
CA ASN A 13 -18.17 27.44 8.36
C ASN A 13 -18.20 26.19 9.25
N GLY A 14 -17.05 25.68 9.70
CA GLY A 14 -17.00 24.68 10.78
C GLY A 14 -17.57 23.30 10.45
N VAL A 15 -17.95 23.05 9.19
CA VAL A 15 -18.36 21.73 8.70
C VAL A 15 -17.20 21.14 7.90
N PHE A 16 -16.72 19.95 8.29
CA PHE A 16 -15.79 19.18 7.48
C PHE A 16 -16.57 18.61 6.30
N GLU A 17 -16.43 19.25 5.14
CA GLU A 17 -17.00 18.76 3.90
C GLU A 17 -16.07 17.72 3.27
N GLU A 18 -16.53 16.48 3.10
CA GLU A 18 -15.83 15.47 2.32
C GLU A 18 -15.69 15.95 0.88
N ARG A 19 -14.50 16.46 0.52
CA ARG A 19 -14.22 16.80 -0.88
C ARG A 19 -14.09 15.52 -1.69
N LYS A 20 -14.96 15.38 -2.69
CA LYS A 20 -14.83 14.39 -3.76
C LYS A 20 -13.42 14.49 -4.37
N PRO A 21 -12.74 13.35 -4.63
CA PRO A 21 -11.38 13.36 -5.17
C PRO A 21 -11.34 14.10 -6.51
N SER A 22 -10.25 14.85 -6.75
CA SER A 22 -10.04 15.52 -8.02
C SER A 22 -9.91 14.52 -9.17
N LEU A 23 -10.19 14.95 -10.40
CA LEU A 23 -10.06 14.11 -11.59
C LEU A 23 -8.65 13.51 -11.73
N TRP A 24 -7.62 14.26 -11.34
CA TRP A 24 -6.23 13.81 -11.32
C TRP A 24 -5.95 12.72 -10.28
N SER A 25 -6.58 12.84 -9.11
CA SER A 25 -6.50 11.82 -8.06
C SER A 25 -7.19 10.53 -8.51
N LEU A 26 -8.35 10.64 -9.16
CA LEU A 26 -9.06 9.51 -9.77
C LEU A 26 -8.22 8.84 -10.88
N LEU A 27 -7.60 9.62 -11.78
CA LEU A 27 -6.73 9.09 -12.83
C LEU A 27 -5.50 8.37 -12.26
N THR A 28 -4.90 8.89 -11.19
CA THR A 28 -3.76 8.25 -10.53
C THR A 28 -4.16 6.93 -9.87
N LEU A 29 -5.34 6.87 -9.25
CA LEU A 29 -5.87 5.64 -8.66
C LEU A 29 -6.19 4.58 -9.73
N ILE A 30 -6.81 4.98 -10.84
CA ILE A 30 -7.08 4.10 -11.97
C ILE A 30 -5.78 3.56 -12.55
N PHE A 31 -4.75 4.41 -12.70
CA PHE A 31 -3.46 4.01 -13.22
C PHE A 31 -2.76 3.01 -12.29
N PHE A 32 -2.83 3.26 -10.99
CA PHE A 32 -2.27 2.37 -9.96
C PHE A 32 -2.94 0.99 -9.96
N ASP A 33 -4.28 0.95 -9.97
CA ASP A 33 -5.05 -0.29 -10.02
C ASP A 33 -4.74 -1.10 -11.28
N ASN A 34 -4.63 -0.42 -12.43
CA ASN A 34 -4.32 -1.07 -13.70
C ASN A 34 -2.91 -1.67 -13.72
N ILE A 35 -1.92 -0.97 -13.15
CA ILE A 35 -0.55 -1.51 -13.05
C ILE A 35 -0.55 -2.77 -12.21
N PHE A 36 -1.17 -2.75 -11.02
CA PHE A 36 -1.11 -3.89 -10.10
C PHE A 36 -1.79 -5.13 -10.68
N LYS A 37 -2.97 -4.95 -11.27
CA LYS A 37 -3.68 -6.04 -11.96
C LYS A 37 -2.88 -6.58 -13.13
N SER A 38 -2.38 -5.70 -14.00
CA SER A 38 -1.60 -6.11 -15.16
C SER A 38 -0.31 -6.83 -14.76
N THR A 39 0.38 -6.38 -13.72
CA THR A 39 1.57 -7.07 -13.19
C THR A 39 1.23 -8.47 -12.69
N LEU A 40 0.13 -8.65 -11.96
CA LEU A 40 -0.30 -9.97 -11.51
C LEU A 40 -0.75 -10.88 -12.67
N GLU A 41 -1.37 -10.31 -13.71
CA GLU A 41 -1.74 -11.06 -14.93
C GLU A 41 -0.50 -11.52 -15.71
N GLN A 42 0.53 -10.68 -15.80
CA GLN A 42 1.80 -11.01 -16.46
C GLN A 42 2.68 -11.97 -15.66
N ASN A 43 2.44 -12.13 -14.35
CA ASN A 43 3.20 -13.01 -13.46
C ASN A 43 2.26 -14.04 -12.79
N PRO A 44 1.88 -15.13 -13.49
CA PRO A 44 0.91 -16.11 -12.98
C PRO A 44 1.31 -16.79 -11.67
N ASN A 45 2.63 -16.88 -11.40
CA ASN A 45 3.18 -17.49 -10.20
C ASN A 45 3.07 -16.59 -8.95
N TRP A 46 2.73 -15.31 -9.13
CA TRP A 46 2.56 -14.39 -8.01
C TRP A 46 1.15 -14.54 -7.45
N PHE A 47 1.09 -14.77 -6.15
CA PHE A 47 -0.17 -14.85 -5.42
C PHE A 47 -0.77 -13.46 -5.20
N GLY A 48 0.05 -12.48 -4.85
CA GLY A 48 -0.44 -11.14 -4.55
C GLY A 48 0.60 -10.04 -4.70
N LEU A 49 0.12 -8.81 -4.85
CA LEU A 49 0.90 -7.60 -4.93
C LEU A 49 0.11 -6.48 -4.27
N GLY A 50 0.76 -5.73 -3.39
CA GLY A 50 0.10 -4.67 -2.65
C GLY A 50 1.05 -3.62 -2.13
N VAL A 51 0.45 -2.57 -1.60
CA VAL A 51 1.17 -1.46 -0.98
C VAL A 51 0.53 -1.16 0.37
N ALA A 52 1.35 -0.86 1.37
CA ALA A 52 0.91 -0.39 2.67
C ALA A 52 1.60 0.94 2.98
N TYR A 53 0.81 1.98 3.23
CA TYR A 53 1.32 3.32 3.44
C TYR A 53 1.71 3.54 4.89
N ALA A 54 2.70 4.41 5.12
CA ALA A 54 2.95 4.95 6.46
C ALA A 54 1.73 5.73 6.98
N PRO A 55 1.48 5.73 8.30
CA PRO A 55 0.28 6.34 8.84
C PRO A 55 0.06 7.77 8.35
N TYR A 56 -1.18 8.08 7.96
CA TYR A 56 -1.60 9.41 7.47
C TYR A 56 -0.88 9.90 6.19
N THR A 57 -0.12 9.02 5.51
CA THR A 57 0.67 9.41 4.32
C THR A 57 -0.14 9.38 3.02
N TYR A 58 -1.11 8.47 2.92
CA TYR A 58 -2.02 8.40 1.76
C TYR A 58 -3.03 9.56 1.78
N LYS A 59 -3.76 9.72 2.88
CA LYS A 59 -4.65 10.86 3.15
C LYS A 59 -4.51 11.26 4.62
N SER A 60 -4.46 12.56 4.90
CA SER A 60 -4.24 13.08 6.27
C SER A 60 -5.32 12.69 7.29
N GLN A 61 -6.54 12.39 6.82
CA GLN A 61 -7.66 11.95 7.65
C GLN A 61 -7.75 10.43 7.79
N MET A 62 -6.89 9.68 7.10
CA MET A 62 -6.91 8.22 7.05
C MET A 62 -5.63 7.69 7.68
N ARG A 63 -5.75 7.08 8.85
CA ARG A 63 -4.59 6.55 9.57
C ARG A 63 -3.90 5.47 8.75
N LEU A 64 -4.61 4.41 8.37
CA LEU A 64 -4.05 3.26 7.65
C LEU A 64 -4.71 3.13 6.29
N TYR A 65 -3.90 2.80 5.28
CA TYR A 65 -4.36 2.45 3.95
C TYR A 65 -3.41 1.42 3.34
N ALA A 66 -3.90 0.22 3.05
CA ALA A 66 -3.08 -0.86 2.52
C ALA A 66 -3.84 -1.74 1.51
N PRO A 67 -4.04 -1.26 0.28
CA PRO A 67 -4.65 -2.05 -0.78
C PRO A 67 -3.71 -3.15 -1.28
N TYR A 68 -4.21 -4.38 -1.30
CA TYR A 68 -3.52 -5.57 -1.79
C TYR A 68 -4.38 -6.30 -2.82
N TYR A 69 -3.85 -6.53 -4.01
CA TYR A 69 -4.46 -7.43 -4.97
C TYR A 69 -3.93 -8.85 -4.75
N ILE A 70 -4.83 -9.82 -4.61
CA ILE A 70 -4.49 -11.23 -4.47
C ILE A 70 -5.20 -12.06 -5.54
N ARG A 71 -4.64 -13.22 -5.86
CA ARG A 71 -5.24 -14.22 -6.72
C ARG A 71 -5.88 -15.32 -5.86
N LYS A 72 -7.20 -15.40 -5.88
CA LYS A 72 -7.96 -16.43 -5.18
C LYS A 72 -8.90 -17.12 -6.16
N GLN A 73 -8.80 -18.44 -6.27
CA GLN A 73 -9.60 -19.26 -7.19
C GLN A 73 -9.54 -18.73 -8.65
N GLY A 74 -8.34 -18.36 -9.10
CA GLY A 74 -8.10 -17.85 -10.46
C GLY A 74 -8.54 -16.40 -10.70
N LYS A 75 -9.16 -15.72 -9.73
CA LYS A 75 -9.64 -14.34 -9.87
C LYS A 75 -8.81 -13.38 -9.03
N LEU A 76 -8.59 -12.17 -9.55
CA LEU A 76 -7.98 -11.08 -8.79
C LEU A 76 -9.02 -10.46 -7.84
N GLN A 77 -8.65 -10.29 -6.59
CA GLN A 77 -9.46 -9.69 -5.53
C GLN A 77 -8.67 -8.58 -4.84
N LEU A 78 -9.30 -7.43 -4.62
CA LEU A 78 -8.73 -6.34 -3.82
C LEU A 78 -9.09 -6.56 -2.35
N LEU A 79 -8.08 -6.59 -1.50
CA LEU A 79 -8.19 -6.56 -0.04
C LEU A 79 -7.69 -5.23 0.51
N GLN A 80 -8.40 -4.68 1.49
CA GLN A 80 -7.92 -3.55 2.30
C GLN A 80 -7.40 -4.12 3.63
N LEU A 81 -6.08 -4.28 3.76
CA LEU A 81 -5.49 -5.02 4.89
C LEU A 81 -5.84 -4.40 6.25
N GLU A 82 -5.98 -3.08 6.32
CA GLU A 82 -6.37 -2.37 7.55
C GLU A 82 -7.75 -2.76 8.07
N SER A 83 -8.61 -3.38 7.23
CA SER A 83 -9.91 -3.90 7.65
C SER A 83 -9.79 -5.22 8.41
N PHE A 84 -8.64 -5.89 8.33
CA PHE A 84 -8.37 -7.18 8.98
C PHE A 84 -7.48 -7.01 10.21
N TYR A 85 -6.45 -6.16 10.14
CA TYR A 85 -5.53 -5.91 11.25
C TYR A 85 -4.75 -4.59 11.08
N ASP A 86 -4.21 -4.07 12.19
CA ASP A 86 -3.26 -2.95 12.17
C ASP A 86 -1.85 -3.47 11.81
N TYR A 87 -1.44 -3.29 10.56
CA TYR A 87 -0.13 -3.71 10.05
C TYR A 87 1.04 -2.88 10.58
N THR A 88 0.79 -1.88 11.43
CA THR A 88 1.87 -1.14 12.11
C THR A 88 2.23 -1.74 13.48
N GLN A 89 1.50 -2.77 13.91
CA GLN A 89 1.75 -3.46 15.17
C GLN A 89 2.78 -4.60 15.01
N PRO A 90 3.82 -4.66 15.86
CA PRO A 90 4.75 -5.78 15.90
C PRO A 90 4.03 -7.13 16.08
N GLY A 91 4.54 -8.18 15.41
CA GLY A 91 3.98 -9.53 15.44
C GLY A 91 2.77 -9.77 14.53
N LYS A 92 2.17 -8.70 13.97
CA LYS A 92 1.12 -8.79 12.93
C LYS A 92 1.55 -8.16 11.61
N GLY A 93 2.35 -7.11 11.71
CA GLY A 93 2.81 -6.29 10.60
C GLY A 93 4.28 -6.43 10.30
N ASP A 94 4.92 -7.55 10.64
CA ASP A 94 6.37 -7.69 10.50
C ASP A 94 6.83 -7.54 9.03
N TRP A 95 5.99 -7.97 8.07
CA TRP A 95 6.18 -7.71 6.63
C TRP A 95 6.22 -6.22 6.27
N TYR A 96 5.57 -5.37 7.06
CA TYR A 96 5.59 -3.92 6.92
C TYR A 96 6.75 -3.29 7.74
N ILE A 97 7.01 -3.78 8.95
CA ILE A 97 7.98 -3.16 9.87
C ILE A 97 9.43 -3.49 9.46
N HIS A 98 9.73 -4.74 9.12
CA HIS A 98 11.08 -5.18 8.80
C HIS A 98 11.72 -4.41 7.63
N PRO A 99 11.06 -4.21 6.47
CA PRO A 99 11.69 -3.49 5.37
C PRO A 99 11.92 -2.00 5.65
N LEU A 100 11.16 -1.40 6.56
CA LEU A 100 11.37 -0.01 6.99
C LEU A 100 12.64 0.13 7.84
N ALA A 101 13.01 -0.91 8.59
CA ALA A 101 14.18 -0.91 9.45
C ALA A 101 15.46 -1.37 8.72
N SER A 102 15.34 -2.40 7.87
CA SER A 102 16.48 -3.15 7.35
C SER A 102 16.65 -3.07 5.83
N GLY A 103 15.73 -2.41 5.13
CA GLY A 103 15.71 -2.40 3.66
C GLY A 103 14.98 -3.62 3.06
N PRO A 104 15.09 -3.85 1.74
CA PRO A 104 14.34 -4.92 1.07
C PRO A 104 14.59 -6.30 1.70
N VAL A 105 13.53 -7.05 1.97
CA VAL A 105 13.61 -8.29 2.73
C VAL A 105 12.65 -9.36 2.19
N TRP A 106 13.11 -10.60 2.17
CA TRP A 106 12.24 -11.76 2.09
C TRP A 106 11.86 -12.19 3.50
N LEU A 107 10.56 -12.28 3.75
CA LEU A 107 10.05 -12.84 4.99
C LEU A 107 10.02 -14.35 4.89
N GLU A 108 10.32 -14.99 6.03
CA GLU A 108 10.12 -16.42 6.18
C GLU A 108 8.65 -16.78 5.86
N PRO A 109 8.42 -17.99 5.32
CA PRO A 109 7.09 -18.53 5.11
C PRO A 109 6.19 -18.34 6.33
N HIS A 110 5.06 -17.66 6.13
CA HIS A 110 4.11 -17.39 7.20
C HIS A 110 2.67 -17.47 6.71
N PHE A 111 1.75 -17.65 7.64
CA PHE A 111 0.34 -17.71 7.31
C PHE A 111 -0.23 -16.29 7.22
N GLY A 112 -0.74 -15.92 6.05
CA GLY A 112 -1.29 -14.59 5.82
C GLY A 112 -2.62 -14.40 6.54
N ALA A 113 -2.69 -13.48 7.50
CA ALA A 113 -3.90 -13.26 8.32
C ALA A 113 -5.14 -12.86 7.51
N ALA A 114 -4.96 -12.08 6.44
CA ALA A 114 -6.06 -11.66 5.56
C ALA A 114 -6.39 -12.68 4.46
N THR A 115 -5.43 -13.54 4.09
CA THR A 115 -5.54 -14.44 2.93
C THR A 115 -5.94 -15.86 3.37
N ASN A 116 -5.58 -16.24 4.59
CA ASN A 116 -5.71 -17.58 5.16
C ASN A 116 -4.97 -18.63 4.31
N THR A 117 -3.71 -18.35 3.97
CA THR A 117 -2.86 -19.15 3.09
C THR A 117 -1.38 -19.02 3.51
N LEU A 118 -0.57 -20.06 3.29
CA LEU A 118 0.87 -20.03 3.54
C LEU A 118 1.60 -19.30 2.40
N LEU A 119 2.30 -18.22 2.75
CA LEU A 119 2.92 -17.29 1.80
C LEU A 119 4.40 -17.08 2.11
N ALA A 120 5.20 -16.95 1.06
CA ALA A 120 6.48 -16.24 1.09
C ALA A 120 6.25 -14.82 0.57
N GLU A 121 6.79 -13.82 1.23
CA GLU A 121 6.61 -12.42 0.86
C GLU A 121 7.96 -11.72 0.70
N PHE A 122 8.11 -10.97 -0.37
CA PHE A 122 9.17 -9.99 -0.51
C PHE A 122 8.58 -8.60 -0.31
N SER A 123 9.20 -7.83 0.59
CA SER A 123 8.74 -6.50 0.95
C SER A 123 9.86 -5.48 0.81
N THR A 124 9.56 -4.32 0.25
CA THR A 124 10.52 -3.24 0.04
C THR A 124 9.93 -1.88 0.35
N THR A 125 10.75 -0.98 0.91
CA THR A 125 10.32 0.37 1.30
C THR A 125 10.33 1.32 0.11
N PHE A 126 9.25 2.09 -0.05
CA PHE A 126 9.24 3.24 -0.96
C PHE A 126 9.30 4.56 -0.19
N TYR A 127 9.84 5.58 -0.85
CA TYR A 127 10.19 6.84 -0.21
C TYR A 127 9.55 8.02 -0.94
N ARG A 128 9.20 9.05 -0.18
CA ARG A 128 8.87 10.37 -0.71
C ARG A 128 10.04 11.32 -0.47
N LEU A 129 10.33 12.16 -1.45
CA LEU A 129 11.31 13.23 -1.28
C LEU A 129 10.71 14.38 -0.45
N ASN A 130 11.38 14.77 0.63
CA ASN A 130 11.04 16.01 1.31
C ASN A 130 11.45 17.21 0.43
N PRO A 131 10.51 18.08 0.02
CA PRO A 131 10.83 19.15 -0.93
C PRO A 131 11.79 20.20 -0.34
N LYS A 132 11.80 20.37 0.99
CA LYS A 132 12.65 21.34 1.70
C LYS A 132 14.03 20.78 1.99
N THR A 133 14.10 19.58 2.58
CA THR A 133 15.38 19.02 3.04
C THR A 133 16.08 18.17 2.00
N LYS A 134 15.40 17.82 0.89
CA LYS A 134 15.85 16.87 -0.14
C LYS A 134 16.20 15.47 0.39
N LYS A 135 15.76 15.15 1.60
CA LYS A 135 15.93 13.81 2.19
C LYS A 135 14.76 12.91 1.82
N ASN A 136 15.05 11.63 1.65
CA ASN A 136 14.03 10.59 1.48
C ASN A 136 13.34 10.31 2.82
N ILE A 137 12.01 10.26 2.79
CA ILE A 137 11.16 9.91 3.93
C ILE A 137 10.49 8.57 3.59
N PRO A 138 10.72 7.50 4.38
CA PRO A 138 9.99 6.25 4.23
C PRO A 138 8.49 6.53 4.23
N SER A 139 7.79 6.13 3.17
CA SER A 139 6.37 6.47 2.95
C SER A 139 5.47 5.25 2.95
N GLY A 140 6.05 4.06 3.00
CA GLY A 140 5.34 2.79 3.09
C GLY A 140 6.17 1.65 2.50
N VAL A 141 5.50 0.52 2.32
CA VAL A 141 6.07 -0.75 1.85
C VAL A 141 5.27 -1.25 0.66
N LEU A 142 5.97 -1.74 -0.35
CA LEU A 142 5.42 -2.55 -1.43
C LEU A 142 5.74 -4.02 -1.12
N GLY A 143 4.73 -4.88 -1.16
CA GLY A 143 4.88 -6.31 -0.91
C GLY A 143 4.40 -7.13 -2.11
N HIS A 144 5.17 -8.13 -2.52
CA HIS A 144 4.68 -9.17 -3.42
C HIS A 144 4.76 -10.54 -2.74
N GLN A 145 3.74 -11.35 -2.97
CA GLN A 145 3.51 -12.60 -2.27
C GLN A 145 3.50 -13.76 -3.27
N VAL A 146 4.09 -14.87 -2.87
CA VAL A 146 4.05 -16.15 -3.58
C VAL A 146 3.42 -17.17 -2.64
N CYS A 147 2.47 -17.96 -3.17
CA CYS A 147 1.87 -19.05 -2.42
C CYS A 147 2.82 -20.25 -2.42
N ILE A 148 3.03 -20.86 -1.25
CA ILE A 148 3.94 -22.00 -1.11
C ILE A 148 3.20 -23.33 -1.29
N GLU A 149 1.87 -23.31 -1.15
CA GLU A 149 1.03 -24.46 -1.45
C GLU A 149 0.56 -24.37 -2.92
N GLY A 150 0.95 -25.37 -3.71
CA GLY A 150 0.57 -25.56 -5.11
C GLY A 150 -0.09 -26.92 -5.30
#